data_AF-A0A7C6U496-F1
#
_entry.id   AF-A0A7C6U496-F1
#
_cell.length_a   1.000
_cell.length_b   1.000
_cell.length_c   1.000
_cell.angle_alpha   90.00
_cell.angle_beta   90.00
_cell.angle_gamma   90.00
#
_symmetry.space_group_name_H-M   'P 1'
#
loop_
_entity.id
_entity.type
_entity.pdbx_description
1 polymer ?
#
loop_
_entity_poly.entity_id
_entity_poly.type
_entity_poly.pdbx_seq_one_letter_code
_entity_poly.pdbx_strand_id
1 'polypeptide(L)'
;MIGIRVDLSTSKTEYQYGESLSLAGLSVYQIFDDETEALLQEGDYEINFGGYSANEPGEYQITVTYQEFTENFKVKVLARQVESLRLSLAEIKTTYQAGETLDLSGLRVYAVYADASEERLSEGDYTVDESEFDNTKAGEYKIKVSYGGKTAEFTVTVQVAKKGCRSFFGTSFALSLGLLASVFFVLRRRK
;
A
#
# COMPACT_ATOMS: atom_id res chain seq x y z
N MET A 1 48.76 21.13 -19.03
CA MET A 1 47.38 20.58 -19.01
C MET A 1 46.71 21.19 -17.80
N ILE A 2 45.52 21.76 -17.97
CA ILE A 2 44.86 22.56 -16.94
C ILE A 2 43.57 21.93 -16.40
N GLY A 3 43.04 20.90 -17.05
CA GLY A 3 41.80 20.26 -16.61
C GLY A 3 41.27 19.19 -17.54
N ILE A 4 40.08 18.69 -17.21
CA ILE A 4 39.25 17.87 -18.08
C ILE A 4 37.85 18.47 -18.17
N ARG A 5 37.13 18.19 -19.26
CA ARG A 5 35.73 18.55 -19.48
C ARG A 5 34.96 17.30 -19.85
N VAL A 6 33.85 17.05 -19.15
CA VAL A 6 32.91 15.99 -19.49
C VAL A 6 31.75 16.60 -20.27
N ASP A 7 31.50 16.09 -21.47
CA ASP A 7 30.39 16.47 -22.32
C ASP A 7 29.30 15.40 -22.27
N LEU A 8 28.08 15.83 -21.92
CA LEU A 8 26.89 14.99 -21.77
C LEU A 8 25.79 15.37 -22.76
N SER A 9 26.09 16.20 -23.75
CA SER A 9 25.10 16.70 -24.72
C SER A 9 24.34 15.58 -25.45
N THR A 10 24.99 14.43 -25.65
CA THR A 10 24.39 13.24 -26.27
C THR A 10 24.17 12.08 -25.31
N SER A 11 24.57 12.25 -24.04
CA SER A 11 24.51 11.21 -23.03
C SER A 11 23.15 11.17 -22.36
N LYS A 12 22.70 9.95 -22.04
CA LYS A 12 21.50 9.77 -21.23
C LYS A 12 21.83 10.00 -19.75
N THR A 13 21.13 10.94 -19.11
CA THR A 13 21.30 11.26 -17.68
C THR A 13 20.10 10.82 -16.83
N GLU A 14 19.00 10.39 -17.44
CA GLU A 14 17.82 9.87 -16.75
C GLU A 14 17.54 8.43 -17.14
N TYR A 15 17.41 7.54 -16.16
CA TYR A 15 17.24 6.09 -16.33
C TYR A 15 15.96 5.62 -15.68
N GLN A 16 15.31 4.63 -16.26
CA GLN A 16 14.19 3.95 -15.62
C GLN A 16 14.70 3.00 -14.53
N TYR A 17 13.84 2.66 -13.58
CA TYR A 17 14.13 1.62 -12.60
C TYR A 17 14.53 0.30 -13.29
N GLY A 18 15.61 -0.32 -12.83
CA GLY A 18 16.17 -1.55 -13.38
C GLY A 18 16.90 -1.37 -14.72
N GLU A 19 16.93 -0.15 -15.27
CA GLU A 19 17.63 0.12 -16.52
C GLU A 19 19.15 0.15 -16.28
N SER A 20 19.90 -0.54 -17.14
CA SER A 20 21.36 -0.54 -17.08
C SER A 20 21.92 0.82 -17.51
N LEU A 21 22.89 1.33 -16.74
CA LEU A 21 23.60 2.56 -17.06
C LEU A 21 24.26 2.45 -18.44
N SER A 22 24.07 3.46 -19.28
CA SER A 22 24.72 3.56 -20.58
C SER A 22 25.69 4.74 -20.59
N LEU A 23 26.96 4.46 -20.89
CA LEU A 23 27.97 5.49 -21.10
C LEU A 23 28.02 5.97 -22.56
N ALA A 24 27.09 5.49 -23.40
CA ALA A 24 27.03 5.90 -24.79
C ALA A 24 26.80 7.42 -24.90
N GLY A 25 27.64 8.07 -25.71
CA GLY A 25 27.60 9.53 -25.89
C GLY A 25 28.46 10.32 -24.91
N LEU A 26 29.03 9.69 -23.87
CA LEU A 26 29.97 10.33 -22.96
C LEU A 26 31.25 10.69 -23.72
N SER A 27 31.54 11.98 -23.83
CA SER A 27 32.79 12.47 -24.41
C SER A 27 33.59 13.21 -23.35
N VAL A 28 34.82 12.75 -23.09
CA VAL A 28 35.71 13.37 -22.12
C VAL A 28 36.85 14.04 -22.87
N TYR A 29 37.07 15.32 -22.59
CA TYR A 29 38.13 16.12 -23.20
C TYR A 29 39.17 16.47 -22.15
N GLN A 30 40.44 16.40 -22.53
CA GLN A 30 41.51 17.04 -21.75
C GLN A 30 41.73 18.46 -22.27
N ILE A 31 42.02 19.39 -21.35
CA ILE A 31 42.23 20.81 -21.65
C ILE A 31 43.71 21.14 -21.44
N PHE A 32 44.36 21.67 -22.47
CA PHE A 32 45.77 22.07 -22.44
C PHE A 32 45.96 23.51 -21.96
N ASP A 33 47.21 23.89 -21.69
CA ASP A 33 47.56 25.25 -21.19
C ASP A 33 47.30 26.35 -22.23
N ASP A 34 47.16 25.98 -23.51
CA ASP A 34 46.80 26.86 -24.62
C ASP A 34 45.28 26.92 -24.88
N GLU A 35 44.48 26.44 -23.92
CA GLU A 35 43.01 26.34 -24.00
C GLU A 35 42.49 25.42 -25.11
N THR A 36 43.36 24.66 -25.77
CA THR A 36 42.92 23.65 -26.73
C THR A 36 42.38 22.40 -26.03
N GLU A 37 41.43 21.73 -26.67
CA GLU A 37 40.81 20.51 -26.18
C GLU A 37 41.17 19.31 -27.07
N ALA A 38 41.45 18.17 -26.45
CA ALA A 38 41.60 16.89 -27.16
C ALA A 38 40.70 15.83 -26.53
N LEU A 39 40.07 15.01 -27.38
CA LEU A 39 39.21 13.90 -26.95
C LEU A 39 40.05 12.76 -26.36
N LEU A 40 39.67 12.29 -25.18
CA LEU A 40 40.25 11.10 -24.54
C LEU A 40 39.58 9.83 -25.04
N GLN A 41 40.35 8.74 -25.17
CA GLN A 41 39.78 7.44 -25.55
C GLN A 41 39.20 6.73 -24.33
N GLU A 42 38.23 5.86 -24.56
CA GLU A 42 37.73 4.96 -23.53
C GLU A 42 38.89 4.11 -22.98
N GLY A 43 39.08 4.14 -21.65
CA GLY A 43 40.17 3.46 -20.96
C GLY A 43 41.34 4.37 -20.55
N ASP A 44 41.44 5.58 -21.10
CA ASP A 44 42.44 6.56 -20.66
C ASP A 44 42.08 7.20 -19.30
N TYR A 45 40.78 7.23 -18.99
CA TYR A 45 40.22 7.81 -17.79
C TYR A 45 39.48 6.76 -16.96
N GLU A 46 39.41 6.99 -15.65
CA GLU A 46 38.70 6.14 -14.71
C GLU A 46 37.33 6.74 -14.39
N ILE A 47 36.31 5.89 -14.30
CA ILE A 47 34.95 6.28 -13.91
C ILE A 47 34.63 5.62 -12.58
N ASN A 48 34.30 6.44 -11.59
CA ASN A 48 33.73 5.99 -10.33
C ASN A 48 32.22 6.24 -10.34
N PHE A 49 31.45 5.15 -10.31
CA PHE A 49 29.98 5.21 -10.35
C PHE A 49 29.32 5.65 -9.05
N GLY A 50 30.09 5.94 -7.99
CA GLY A 50 29.57 6.53 -6.75
C GLY A 50 28.46 5.72 -6.07
N GLY A 51 28.47 4.39 -6.25
CA GLY A 51 27.41 3.51 -5.75
C GLY A 51 26.12 3.50 -6.58
N TYR A 52 26.19 3.87 -7.86
CA TYR A 52 25.07 3.74 -8.80
C TYR A 52 24.38 2.38 -8.70
N SER A 53 23.07 2.41 -8.48
CA SER A 53 22.22 1.23 -8.44
C SER A 53 21.00 1.46 -9.33
N ALA A 54 20.81 0.60 -10.33
CA ALA A 54 19.64 0.65 -11.20
C ALA A 54 18.34 0.32 -10.44
N ASN A 55 18.43 -0.40 -9.32
CA ASN A 55 17.28 -0.87 -8.54
C ASN A 55 16.91 0.06 -7.38
N GLU A 56 17.59 1.18 -7.27
CA GLU A 56 17.32 2.19 -6.25
C GLU A 56 17.03 3.51 -6.96
N PRO A 57 15.81 4.04 -6.85
CA PRO A 57 15.51 5.33 -7.45
C PRO A 57 16.19 6.44 -6.65
N GLY A 58 16.79 7.39 -7.36
CA GLY A 58 17.59 8.45 -6.73
C GLY A 58 18.48 9.19 -7.71
N GLU A 59 19.20 10.18 -7.20
CA GLU A 59 20.27 10.85 -7.94
C GLU A 59 21.61 10.26 -7.52
N TYR A 60 22.40 9.87 -8.51
CA TYR A 60 23.73 9.32 -8.34
C TYR A 60 24.75 10.26 -8.96
N GLN A 61 25.86 10.46 -8.24
CA GLN A 61 26.98 11.24 -8.73
C GLN A 61 28.04 10.30 -9.27
N ILE A 62 28.35 10.46 -10.55
CA ILE A 62 29.42 9.75 -11.23
C ILE A 62 30.61 10.69 -11.33
N THR A 63 31.78 10.19 -10.97
CA THR A 63 33.04 10.94 -11.04
C THR A 63 33.91 10.36 -12.13
N VAL A 64 34.40 11.23 -13.00
CA VAL A 64 35.39 10.90 -14.03
C VAL A 64 36.73 11.45 -13.55
N THR A 65 37.74 10.60 -13.52
CA THR A 65 39.10 10.94 -13.10
C THR A 65 40.06 10.70 -14.25
N TYR A 66 40.88 11.70 -14.55
CA TYR A 66 41.98 11.56 -15.50
C TYR A 66 43.21 12.26 -14.93
N GLN A 67 44.25 11.47 -14.66
CA GLN A 67 45.45 11.92 -13.94
C GLN A 67 45.09 12.53 -12.56
N GLU A 68 45.38 13.80 -12.33
CA GLU A 68 45.06 14.52 -11.09
C GLU A 68 43.72 15.28 -11.14
N PHE A 69 43.05 15.27 -12.29
CA PHE A 69 41.82 16.04 -12.50
C PHE A 69 40.59 15.15 -12.35
N THR A 70 39.56 15.72 -11.74
CA THR A 70 38.29 15.04 -11.49
C THR A 70 37.14 15.94 -11.89
N GLU A 71 36.19 15.37 -12.61
CA GLU A 71 34.94 16.01 -12.98
C GLU A 71 33.79 15.12 -12.54
N ASN A 72 32.67 15.74 -12.16
CA ASN A 72 31.52 14.99 -11.68
C ASN A 72 30.27 15.38 -12.44
N PHE A 73 29.41 14.39 -12.66
CA PHE A 73 28.11 14.60 -13.22
C PHE A 73 27.06 13.76 -12.50
N LYS A 74 25.81 14.17 -12.64
CA LYS A 74 24.69 13.51 -11.99
C LYS A 74 23.89 12.72 -13.00
N VAL A 75 23.50 11.52 -12.60
CA VAL A 75 22.50 10.71 -13.28
C VAL A 75 21.34 10.45 -12.33
N LYS A 76 20.14 10.32 -12.87
CA LYS A 76 18.92 10.14 -12.08
C LYS A 76 18.25 8.84 -12.47
N VAL A 77 17.96 8.00 -11.50
CA VAL A 77 17.12 6.81 -11.65
C VAL A 77 15.71 7.16 -11.21
N LEU A 78 14.75 7.03 -12.13
CA LEU A 78 13.35 7.32 -11.90
C LEU A 78 12.71 6.18 -11.10
N ALA A 79 11.84 6.56 -10.14
CA ALA A 79 11.05 5.60 -9.39
C ALA A 79 10.03 4.90 -10.30
N ARG A 80 9.75 3.64 -9.97
CA ARG A 80 8.71 2.86 -10.65
C ARG A 80 7.36 3.52 -10.44
N GLN A 81 6.57 3.62 -11.50
CA GLN A 81 5.20 4.11 -11.39
C GLN A 81 4.26 2.95 -11.07
N VAL A 82 3.57 3.06 -9.92
CA VAL A 82 2.51 2.14 -9.54
C VAL A 82 1.30 2.40 -10.41
N GLU A 83 0.88 1.38 -11.15
CA GLU A 83 -0.29 1.45 -12.01
C GLU A 83 -1.56 1.10 -11.24
N SER A 84 -1.51 0.02 -10.46
CA SER A 84 -2.64 -0.42 -9.63
C SER A 84 -2.16 -1.14 -8.36
N LEU A 85 -3.09 -1.36 -7.43
CA LEU A 85 -2.85 -2.16 -6.22
C LEU A 85 -3.64 -3.45 -6.30
N ARG A 86 -3.00 -4.56 -5.95
CA ARG A 86 -3.62 -5.87 -5.83
C ARG A 86 -3.65 -6.29 -4.36
N LEU A 87 -4.84 -6.59 -3.87
CA LEU A 87 -5.06 -7.06 -2.51
C LEU A 87 -5.27 -8.57 -2.51
N SER A 88 -4.56 -9.28 -1.65
CA SER A 88 -4.78 -10.71 -1.40
C SER A 88 -5.48 -10.89 -0.06
N LEU A 89 -6.78 -11.20 -0.12
CA LEU A 89 -7.65 -11.40 1.03
C LEU A 89 -7.73 -12.89 1.47
N ALA A 90 -6.83 -13.74 0.97
CA ALA A 90 -6.91 -15.19 1.18
C ALA A 90 -6.71 -15.62 2.65
N GLU A 91 -5.91 -14.88 3.41
CA GLU A 91 -5.55 -15.19 4.79
C GLU A 91 -6.17 -14.22 5.80
N ILE A 92 -7.04 -13.31 5.35
CA ILE A 92 -7.69 -12.34 6.24
C ILE A 92 -9.11 -12.77 6.58
N LYS A 93 -9.57 -12.33 7.75
CA LYS A 93 -10.96 -12.45 8.13
C LYS A 93 -11.76 -11.28 7.53
N THR A 94 -12.80 -11.60 6.77
CA THR A 94 -13.72 -10.62 6.17
C THR A 94 -15.09 -10.59 6.82
N THR A 95 -15.38 -11.49 7.76
CA THR A 95 -16.67 -11.57 8.47
C THR A 95 -16.46 -11.50 9.97
N TYR A 96 -17.03 -10.48 10.62
CA TYR A 96 -16.88 -10.19 12.05
C TYR A 96 -18.22 -10.23 12.76
N GLN A 97 -18.19 -10.42 14.08
CA GLN A 97 -19.36 -10.24 14.94
C GLN A 97 -19.45 -8.80 15.44
N ALA A 98 -20.66 -8.31 15.71
CA ALA A 98 -20.85 -7.00 16.32
C ALA A 98 -20.10 -6.91 17.67
N GLY A 99 -19.24 -5.90 17.81
CA GLY A 99 -18.34 -5.67 18.93
C GLY A 99 -16.96 -6.34 18.80
N GLU A 100 -16.69 -7.06 17.71
CA GLU A 100 -15.39 -7.66 17.44
C GLU A 100 -14.40 -6.61 16.90
N THR A 101 -13.12 -6.74 17.25
CA THR A 101 -12.05 -5.87 16.74
C THR A 101 -11.68 -6.29 15.32
N LEU A 102 -11.42 -5.32 14.44
CA LEU A 102 -10.92 -5.58 13.09
C LEU A 102 -9.51 -6.18 13.18
N ASP A 103 -9.30 -7.30 12.48
CA ASP A 103 -8.00 -7.96 12.41
C ASP A 103 -7.54 -8.04 10.95
N LEU A 104 -6.59 -7.17 10.61
CA LEU A 104 -5.98 -7.12 9.28
C LEU A 104 -4.69 -7.95 9.20
N SER A 105 -4.39 -8.75 10.23
CA SER A 105 -3.23 -9.64 10.20
C SER A 105 -3.35 -10.62 9.03
N GLY A 106 -2.28 -10.72 8.24
CA GLY A 106 -2.27 -11.52 7.02
C GLY A 106 -2.73 -10.80 5.76
N LEU A 107 -3.10 -9.50 5.82
CA LEU A 107 -3.35 -8.70 4.62
C LEU A 107 -2.06 -8.60 3.81
N ARG A 108 -2.13 -9.03 2.55
CA ARG A 108 -1.01 -8.89 1.61
C ARG A 108 -1.39 -7.90 0.53
N VAL A 109 -0.61 -6.82 0.45
CA VAL A 109 -0.77 -5.75 -0.53
C VAL A 109 0.37 -5.84 -1.54
N TYR A 110 0.03 -5.81 -2.81
CA TYR A 110 0.98 -5.83 -3.92
C TYR A 110 0.84 -4.57 -4.75
N ALA A 111 1.96 -3.89 -5.01
CA ALA A 111 2.02 -2.83 -6.01
C ALA A 111 2.23 -3.46 -7.39
N VAL A 112 1.34 -3.15 -8.33
CA VAL A 112 1.44 -3.57 -9.73
C VAL A 112 1.96 -2.39 -10.53
N TYR A 113 3.05 -2.59 -11.25
CA TYR A 113 3.72 -1.55 -12.02
C TYR A 113 3.40 -1.68 -13.52
N ALA A 114 3.75 -0.65 -14.29
CA ALA A 114 3.48 -0.59 -15.73
C ALA A 114 4.14 -1.71 -16.55
N ASP A 115 5.20 -2.33 -16.03
CA ASP A 115 5.87 -3.49 -16.62
C ASP A 115 5.18 -4.82 -16.26
N ALA A 116 3.97 -4.76 -15.68
CA ALA A 116 3.17 -5.89 -15.21
C ALA A 116 3.81 -6.74 -14.10
N SER A 117 4.96 -6.33 -13.57
CA SER A 117 5.54 -7.00 -12.41
C SER A 117 4.91 -6.49 -11.12
N GLU A 118 4.97 -7.34 -10.09
CA GLU A 118 4.32 -7.12 -8.81
C GLU A 118 5.37 -7.09 -7.70
N GLU A 119 5.25 -6.15 -6.77
CA GLU A 119 6.08 -6.08 -5.56
C GLU A 119 5.19 -6.17 -4.33
N ARG A 120 5.56 -7.03 -3.39
CA ARG A 120 4.86 -7.14 -2.11
C ARG A 120 5.28 -5.98 -1.21
N LEU A 121 4.31 -5.20 -0.76
CA LEU A 121 4.53 -4.10 0.18
C LEU A 121 4.60 -4.62 1.61
N SER A 122 5.41 -3.96 2.43
CA SER A 122 5.45 -4.17 3.88
C SER A 122 4.33 -3.38 4.56
N GLU A 123 3.93 -3.79 5.76
CA GLU A 123 2.81 -3.17 6.51
C GLU A 123 3.03 -1.67 6.81
N GLY A 124 4.27 -1.18 6.77
CA GLY A 124 4.60 0.25 6.96
C GLY A 124 4.62 1.08 5.66
N ASP A 125 4.54 0.45 4.49
CA ASP A 125 4.67 1.14 3.21
C ASP A 125 3.34 1.72 2.71
N TYR A 126 2.22 1.12 3.11
CA TYR A 126 0.87 1.51 2.67
C TYR A 126 0.01 2.05 3.81
N THR A 127 -0.98 2.87 3.46
CA THR A 127 -1.93 3.43 4.42
C THR A 127 -3.27 2.73 4.29
N VAL A 128 -3.82 2.27 5.42
CA VAL A 128 -5.17 1.71 5.51
C VAL A 128 -6.10 2.75 6.13
N ASP A 129 -7.21 3.02 5.45
CA ASP A 129 -8.29 3.87 5.93
C ASP A 129 -9.44 2.98 6.45
N GLU A 130 -9.61 3.00 7.76
CA GLU A 130 -10.65 2.29 8.50
C GLU A 130 -11.77 3.24 8.98
N SER A 131 -11.80 4.50 8.53
CA SER A 131 -12.72 5.52 9.04
C SER A 131 -14.19 5.17 8.87
N GLU A 132 -14.51 4.35 7.87
CA GLU A 132 -15.87 3.88 7.59
C GLU A 132 -16.27 2.66 8.43
N PHE A 133 -15.34 1.98 9.08
CA PHE A 133 -15.60 0.74 9.83
C PHE A 133 -16.26 1.00 11.18
N ASP A 134 -17.49 0.49 11.36
CA ASP A 134 -18.22 0.55 12.63
C ASP A 134 -18.49 -0.88 13.11
N ASN A 135 -17.73 -1.34 14.11
CA ASN A 135 -17.90 -2.69 14.65
C ASN A 135 -19.17 -2.85 15.50
N THR A 136 -19.89 -1.77 15.84
CA THR A 136 -21.08 -1.85 16.70
C THR A 136 -22.35 -2.16 15.93
N LYS A 137 -22.34 -1.93 14.62
CA LYS A 137 -23.50 -2.11 13.74
C LYS A 137 -23.24 -3.24 12.76
N ALA A 138 -24.27 -4.05 12.52
CA ALA A 138 -24.21 -5.01 11.42
C ALA A 138 -24.33 -4.27 10.09
N GLY A 139 -23.50 -4.67 9.14
CA GLY A 139 -23.39 -3.98 7.86
C GLY A 139 -22.17 -4.43 7.06
N GLU A 140 -22.08 -3.92 5.84
CA GLU A 140 -20.91 -4.05 4.99
C GLU A 140 -20.10 -2.75 5.06
N TYR A 141 -18.81 -2.88 5.33
CA TYR A 141 -17.88 -1.79 5.50
C TYR A 141 -16.77 -1.91 4.47
N LYS A 142 -16.41 -0.79 3.84
CA LYS A 142 -15.32 -0.74 2.88
C LYS A 142 -14.06 -0.25 3.57
N ILE A 143 -13.00 -1.03 3.46
CA ILE A 143 -11.66 -0.65 3.92
C ILE A 143 -10.86 -0.25 2.68
N LYS A 144 -10.24 0.92 2.72
CA LYS A 144 -9.45 1.45 1.61
C LYS A 144 -7.97 1.33 1.94
N VAL A 145 -7.19 0.83 0.99
CA VAL A 145 -5.75 0.71 1.08
C VAL A 145 -5.15 1.63 0.03
N SER A 146 -4.16 2.44 0.40
CA SER A 146 -3.55 3.43 -0.47
C SER A 146 -2.03 3.34 -0.46
N TYR A 147 -1.43 3.46 -1.65
CA TYR A 147 0.02 3.43 -1.87
C TYR A 147 0.36 4.09 -3.21
N GLY A 148 1.41 4.92 -3.24
CA GLY A 148 1.89 5.55 -4.49
C GLY A 148 0.83 6.38 -5.24
N GLY A 149 -0.14 6.96 -4.54
CA GLY A 149 -1.27 7.70 -5.14
C GLY A 149 -2.35 6.82 -5.78
N LYS A 150 -2.26 5.49 -5.64
CA LYS A 150 -3.30 4.53 -6.03
C LYS A 150 -4.05 4.03 -4.81
N THR A 151 -5.30 3.62 -5.02
CA THR A 151 -6.17 3.06 -3.98
C THR A 151 -6.77 1.74 -4.43
N ALA A 152 -6.94 0.81 -3.50
CA ALA A 152 -7.72 -0.41 -3.65
C ALA A 152 -8.64 -0.57 -2.45
N GLU A 153 -9.79 -1.21 -2.66
CA GLU A 153 -10.81 -1.36 -1.62
C GLU A 153 -11.20 -2.83 -1.46
N PHE A 154 -11.54 -3.22 -0.24
CA PHE A 154 -12.17 -4.50 0.03
C PHE A 154 -13.29 -4.35 1.04
N THR A 155 -14.22 -5.30 1.03
CA THR A 155 -15.42 -5.26 1.88
C THR A 155 -15.29 -6.23 3.03
N VAL A 156 -15.65 -5.75 4.22
CA VAL A 156 -15.75 -6.49 5.46
C VAL A 156 -17.20 -6.48 5.91
N THR A 157 -17.72 -7.61 6.36
CA THR A 157 -19.10 -7.75 6.82
C THR A 157 -19.13 -7.94 8.33
N VAL A 158 -19.89 -7.10 9.04
CA VAL A 158 -20.22 -7.29 10.46
C VAL A 158 -21.60 -7.91 10.57
N GLN A 159 -21.71 -9.03 11.27
CA GLN A 159 -22.96 -9.73 11.53
C GLN A 159 -23.37 -9.57 12.98
N VAL A 160 -24.68 -9.51 13.23
CA VAL A 160 -25.20 -9.57 14.59
C VAL A 160 -24.94 -10.97 15.12
N ALA A 161 -24.37 -11.08 16.31
CA ALA A 161 -24.29 -12.36 17.00
C ALA A 161 -25.69 -12.97 17.05
N LYS A 162 -25.85 -14.19 16.48
CA LYS A 162 -27.03 -15.00 16.74
C LYS A 162 -27.08 -15.25 18.23
N LYS A 163 -27.78 -14.37 18.97
CA LYS A 163 -28.23 -14.71 20.31
C LYS A 163 -29.04 -15.98 20.10
N GLY A 164 -28.53 -17.09 20.65
CA GLY A 164 -29.28 -18.33 20.69
C GLY A 164 -30.70 -17.98 21.09
N CYS A 165 -31.66 -18.30 20.23
CA CYS A 165 -33.05 -18.30 20.62
C CYS A 165 -33.15 -19.31 21.76
N ARG A 166 -32.94 -18.85 23.00
CA ARG A 166 -33.37 -19.59 24.18
C ARG A 166 -34.87 -19.61 24.03
N SER A 167 -35.39 -20.77 23.66
CA SER A 167 -36.81 -21.03 23.57
C SER A 167 -37.50 -20.42 24.79
N PHE A 168 -38.26 -19.36 24.55
CA PHE A 168 -39.32 -18.94 25.45
C PHE A 168 -40.36 -20.05 25.37
N PHE A 169 -40.16 -21.13 26.14
CA PHE A 169 -41.19 -22.15 26.33
C PHE A 169 -42.22 -21.52 27.27
N GLY A 170 -43.13 -20.77 26.65
CA GLY A 170 -44.35 -20.35 27.29
C GLY A 170 -45.18 -21.58 27.60
N THR A 171 -45.27 -21.91 28.89
CA THR A 171 -46.41 -22.65 29.44
C THR A 171 -46.80 -21.99 30.76
N SER A 172 -47.28 -20.75 30.67
CA SER A 172 -48.20 -20.21 31.67
C SER A 172 -49.60 -20.25 31.06
N PHE A 173 -50.29 -21.37 31.28
CA PHE A 173 -51.73 -21.48 31.11
C PHE A 173 -52.23 -22.54 32.10
N ALA A 174 -52.15 -22.22 33.39
CA ALA A 174 -52.96 -22.91 34.38
C ALA A 174 -54.39 -22.41 34.20
N LEU A 175 -55.24 -23.28 33.64
CA LEU A 175 -56.67 -23.08 33.48
C LEU A 175 -57.30 -22.95 34.88
N SER A 176 -57.46 -21.70 35.32
CA SER A 176 -58.26 -21.32 36.48
C SER A 176 -59.71 -21.72 36.22
N LEU A 177 -60.16 -22.80 36.87
CA LEU A 177 -61.56 -23.19 36.91
C LEU A 177 -62.30 -22.14 37.75
N GLY A 178 -62.95 -21.20 37.07
CA GLY A 178 -63.81 -20.19 37.69
C GLY A 178 -65.02 -20.84 38.36
N LEU A 179 -65.02 -20.90 39.70
CA LEU A 179 -66.21 -21.16 40.50
C LEU A 179 -67.00 -19.84 40.59
N LEU A 180 -68.24 -19.88 40.12
CA LEU A 180 -69.14 -18.75 39.98
C LEU A 180 -69.37 -17.93 41.25
N ALA A 181 -69.52 -16.63 41.01
CA ALA A 181 -69.74 -15.57 41.98
C ALA A 181 -70.97 -15.77 42.88
N SER A 182 -70.84 -15.24 44.08
CA SER A 182 -71.87 -15.13 45.11
C SER A 182 -72.85 -13.99 44.87
N VAL A 183 -73.95 -14.06 45.63
CA VAL A 183 -74.83 -12.98 46.11
C VAL A 183 -76.03 -12.59 45.21
N PHE A 184 -77.25 -12.87 45.70
CA PHE A 184 -78.35 -11.93 46.02
C PHE A 184 -79.64 -12.77 46.16
N PHE A 185 -80.24 -12.90 47.35
CA PHE A 185 -81.14 -11.94 47.99
C PHE A 185 -82.62 -12.37 47.85
N VAL A 186 -83.18 -12.79 48.99
CA VAL A 186 -84.51 -12.42 49.52
C VAL A 186 -85.73 -12.58 48.58
N LEU A 187 -86.68 -13.44 48.95
CA LEU A 187 -88.01 -13.06 49.49
C LEU A 187 -88.97 -14.26 49.63
N ARG A 188 -89.63 -14.30 50.80
CA ARG A 188 -91.05 -14.62 51.06
C ARG A 188 -91.62 -16.05 50.87
N ARG A 189 -91.88 -16.63 52.05
CA ARG A 189 -93.21 -16.88 52.70
C ARG A 189 -94.19 -17.92 52.14
N ARG A 190 -94.75 -18.60 53.15
CA ARG A 190 -96.12 -19.12 53.33
C ARG A 190 -96.38 -20.44 52.59
N LYS A 191 -97.03 -21.44 53.18
CA LYS A 191 -97.92 -21.51 54.34
C LYS A 191 -97.68 -22.83 55.06
#